data_AF-A0A4V5PPG5-F1
#
_entry.id   AF-A0A4V5PPG5-F1
#
_cell.length_a   1.000
_cell.length_b   1.000
_cell.length_c   1.000
_cell.angle_alpha   90.00
_cell.angle_beta   90.00
_cell.angle_gamma   90.00
#
_symmetry.space_group_name_H-M   'P 1'
#
loop_
_entity.id
_entity.type
_entity.pdbx_description
1 polymer ?
#
loop_
_entity_poly.entity_id
_entity_poly.type
_entity_poly.pdbx_seq_one_letter_code
_entity_poly.pdbx_strand_id
1 'polypeptide(L)'
;MPLLFRRLAPIALFSLLAALGFACTADLEEGCLGGQCVPPGSPPIPPLPTSGAGGGGGGDAGPTCDDTPATGDFPCDVFAVLQTHCHGCHQSPPLSGAPYSLLTYEDTRELHGVTTKPRFVRMAEVVESGFMPLMATIPEADKQLLLDWLSTCGLPAPDGMGCE
;
A
#
# COMPACT_ATOMS: atom_id res chain seq x y z
N MET A 1 -2.05 3.02 68.67
CA MET A 1 -1.01 1.96 68.55
C MET A 1 -0.33 2.11 67.20
N PRO A 2 1.01 2.00 67.15
CA PRO A 2 1.86 2.82 66.30
C PRO A 2 2.26 2.17 64.98
N LEU A 3 2.74 3.07 64.14
CA LEU A 3 3.41 2.96 62.86
C LEU A 3 4.71 2.13 62.88
N LEU A 4 5.15 1.79 61.66
CA LEU A 4 6.54 1.82 61.16
C LEU A 4 7.44 0.56 61.18
N PHE A 5 8.25 0.53 60.11
CA PHE A 5 9.52 -0.15 59.82
C PHE A 5 9.44 -1.43 58.95
N ARG A 6 9.59 -1.32 57.62
CA ARG A 6 10.80 -0.98 56.83
C ARG A 6 11.91 -2.01 57.04
N ARG A 7 12.06 -2.92 56.07
CA ARG A 7 13.37 -3.47 55.69
C ARG A 7 13.50 -3.43 54.18
N LEU A 8 14.19 -2.38 53.73
CA LEU A 8 14.82 -2.33 52.41
C LEU A 8 15.99 -3.33 52.41
N ALA A 9 16.10 -4.12 51.35
CA ALA A 9 17.32 -4.83 50.99
C ALA A 9 17.93 -4.13 49.75
N PRO A 10 19.21 -3.69 49.80
CA PRO A 10 19.88 -3.00 48.70
C PRO A 10 20.92 -3.91 48.04
N ILE A 11 20.64 -4.51 46.88
CA ILE A 11 21.60 -5.30 46.08
C ILE A 11 21.04 -5.28 44.65
N ALA A 12 21.72 -4.94 43.55
CA ALA A 12 23.10 -4.57 43.29
C ALA A 12 23.13 -3.60 42.10
N LEU A 13 24.11 -2.72 42.18
CA LEU A 13 24.74 -1.97 41.10
C LEU A 13 25.03 -2.89 39.90
N PHE A 14 24.29 -2.76 38.80
CA PHE A 14 24.68 -3.32 37.51
C PHE A 14 25.28 -2.20 36.65
N SER A 15 26.61 -2.13 36.69
CA SER A 15 27.48 -1.43 35.74
C SER A 15 27.06 -1.77 34.30
N LEU A 16 26.79 -0.79 33.44
CA LEU A 16 27.75 -0.04 32.61
C LEU A 16 28.44 -0.92 31.55
N LEU A 17 28.38 -0.44 30.29
CA LEU A 17 29.09 -0.91 29.07
C LEU A 17 28.55 -2.22 28.44
N ALA A 18 28.42 -2.37 27.13
CA ALA A 18 28.68 -1.50 25.98
C ALA A 18 27.98 -2.10 24.75
N ALA A 19 27.57 -1.20 23.86
CA ALA A 19 27.68 -1.28 22.41
C ALA A 19 27.59 -2.66 21.73
N LEU A 20 26.46 -2.91 21.06
CA LEU A 20 26.40 -3.62 19.77
C LEU A 20 25.17 -3.09 19.02
N GLY A 21 25.23 -1.80 18.68
CA GLY A 21 24.47 -1.30 17.55
C GLY A 21 25.08 -1.90 16.30
N PHE A 22 24.42 -2.88 15.71
CA PHE A 22 24.60 -3.18 14.29
C PHE A 22 24.01 -2.00 13.53
N ALA A 23 24.78 -0.92 13.43
CA ALA A 23 24.57 0.08 12.40
C ALA A 23 24.77 -0.63 11.07
N CYS A 24 23.70 -0.75 10.29
CA CYS A 24 23.78 -1.07 8.88
C CYS A 24 24.72 -0.05 8.24
N THR A 25 25.95 -0.43 7.93
CA THR A 25 26.80 0.35 7.03
C THR A 25 26.25 0.13 5.63
N ALA A 26 25.23 0.90 5.27
CA ALA A 26 24.92 1.11 3.86
C ALA A 26 26.04 2.02 3.33
N ASP A 27 27.13 1.41 2.89
CA ASP A 27 28.05 2.03 1.93
C ASP A 27 27.22 2.26 0.66
N LEU A 28 26.70 3.47 0.51
CA LEU A 28 26.09 3.91 -0.75
C LEU A 28 27.25 4.31 -1.66
N GLU A 29 27.83 3.35 -2.35
CA GLU A 29 28.70 3.64 -3.48
C GLU A 29 27.89 4.46 -4.51
N GLU A 30 28.33 5.69 -4.81
CA GLU A 30 27.71 6.63 -5.75
C GLU A 30 27.72 6.16 -7.22
N GLY A 31 27.76 4.85 -7.47
CA GLY A 31 27.90 4.23 -8.77
C GLY A 31 26.61 3.66 -9.38
N CYS A 32 25.45 3.65 -8.70
CA CYS A 32 24.25 2.96 -9.21
C CYS A 32 22.99 3.84 -9.37
N LEU A 33 23.15 5.15 -9.60
CA LEU A 33 22.02 6.02 -9.96
C LEU A 33 21.71 6.07 -11.47
N GLY A 34 22.49 5.38 -12.31
CA GLY A 34 22.38 5.44 -13.78
C GLY A 34 22.03 4.15 -14.51
N GLY A 35 21.81 3.04 -13.79
CA GLY A 35 21.50 1.74 -14.38
C GLY A 35 22.76 0.92 -14.73
N GLN A 36 22.80 -0.28 -14.13
CA GLN A 36 23.80 -1.35 -14.23
C GLN A 36 25.07 -1.21 -13.38
N CYS A 37 25.00 -1.80 -12.18
CA CYS A 37 26.16 -2.03 -11.32
C CYS A 37 27.06 -3.11 -11.95
N VAL A 38 28.24 -2.75 -12.45
CA VAL A 38 29.24 -3.70 -12.95
C VAL A 38 30.29 -3.95 -11.85
N PRO A 39 30.51 -5.20 -11.39
CA PRO A 39 31.52 -5.50 -10.38
C PRO A 39 32.95 -5.19 -10.89
N PRO A 40 33.87 -4.77 -10.00
CA PRO A 40 35.27 -4.57 -10.38
C PRO A 40 35.87 -5.87 -10.91
N GLY A 41 36.40 -5.84 -12.14
CA GLY A 41 37.05 -6.98 -12.81
C GLY A 41 36.30 -7.55 -14.02
N SER A 42 35.13 -7.01 -14.38
CA SER A 42 34.42 -7.41 -15.60
C SER A 42 34.93 -6.68 -16.85
N PRO A 43 35.00 -7.34 -18.02
CA PRO A 43 35.39 -6.69 -19.27
C PRO A 43 34.34 -5.64 -19.72
N PRO A 44 34.74 -4.58 -20.44
CA PRO A 44 33.82 -3.54 -20.89
C PRO A 44 32.76 -4.10 -21.84
N ILE A 45 31.48 -3.85 -21.54
CA ILE A 45 30.36 -4.17 -22.43
C ILE A 45 30.30 -3.08 -23.52
N PRO A 46 30.16 -3.44 -24.81
CA PRO A 46 29.99 -2.45 -25.88
C PRO A 46 28.68 -1.66 -25.71
N PRO A 47 28.66 -0.36 -26.07
CA PRO A 47 27.46 0.47 -25.90
C PRO A 47 26.31 -0.02 -26.79
N LEU A 48 25.13 -0.18 -26.20
CA LEU A 48 23.87 -0.35 -26.94
C LEU A 48 23.49 0.97 -27.64
N PRO A 49 22.77 0.94 -28.77
CA PRO A 49 22.28 2.14 -29.42
C PRO A 49 21.25 2.85 -28.53
N THR A 50 21.55 4.10 -28.19
CA THR A 50 20.66 5.02 -27.48
C THR A 50 19.61 5.56 -28.46
N SER A 51 18.38 5.07 -28.33
CA SER A 51 17.20 5.74 -28.90
C SER A 51 16.76 6.81 -27.91
N GLY A 52 16.82 8.07 -28.35
CA GLY A 52 16.47 9.22 -27.52
C GLY A 52 14.98 9.37 -27.23
N ALA A 53 14.69 9.97 -26.09
CA ALA A 53 13.48 10.75 -25.83
C ALA A 53 13.81 11.80 -24.76
N GLY A 54 13.52 13.06 -25.06
CA GLY A 54 13.78 14.19 -24.17
C GLY A 54 12.72 14.39 -23.09
N GLY A 55 13.06 15.23 -22.11
CA GLY A 55 12.09 15.95 -21.27
C GLY A 55 11.70 15.29 -19.94
N GLY A 56 12.65 15.14 -19.02
CA GLY A 56 12.35 14.79 -17.63
C GLY A 56 12.02 16.03 -16.79
N GLY A 57 10.75 16.45 -16.83
CA GLY A 57 10.18 17.27 -15.75
C GLY A 57 9.97 16.36 -14.54
N GLY A 58 10.80 16.53 -13.52
CA GLY A 58 10.70 15.78 -12.27
C GLY A 58 9.39 16.07 -11.55
N GLY A 59 8.45 15.13 -11.65
CA GLY A 59 7.46 14.88 -10.62
C GLY A 59 7.62 13.42 -10.23
N ASP A 60 7.61 13.13 -8.93
CA ASP A 60 7.46 11.78 -8.41
C ASP A 60 6.24 11.12 -9.05
N ALA A 61 6.47 10.43 -10.17
CA ALA A 61 5.48 9.55 -10.76
C ALA A 61 5.45 8.33 -9.85
N GLY A 62 4.53 8.36 -8.88
CA GLY A 62 4.06 7.13 -8.26
C GLY A 62 3.74 6.10 -9.35
N PRO A 63 3.71 4.79 -9.02
CA PRO A 63 3.50 3.73 -9.99
C PRO A 63 2.31 4.06 -10.91
N THR A 64 2.57 4.13 -12.21
CA THR A 64 1.54 4.38 -13.21
C THR A 64 0.71 3.10 -13.35
N CYS A 65 -0.58 3.17 -13.06
CA CYS A 65 -1.48 2.01 -13.07
C CYS A 65 -1.94 1.58 -14.47
N ASP A 66 -1.31 2.10 -15.54
CA ASP A 66 -1.74 1.94 -16.93
C ASP A 66 -1.71 0.47 -17.41
N ASP A 67 -0.84 -0.36 -16.82
CA ASP A 67 -0.72 -1.79 -17.15
C ASP A 67 -1.64 -2.71 -16.32
N THR A 68 -2.47 -2.15 -15.45
CA THR A 68 -3.38 -2.94 -14.60
C THR A 68 -4.52 -3.53 -15.45
N PRO A 69 -4.80 -4.85 -15.37
CA PRO A 69 -5.92 -5.45 -16.09
C PRO A 69 -7.27 -4.80 -15.74
N ALA A 70 -8.08 -4.59 -16.77
CA ALA A 70 -9.44 -4.03 -16.63
C ALA A 70 -10.47 -5.06 -16.11
N THR A 71 -10.12 -6.34 -16.12
CA THR A 71 -10.96 -7.46 -15.69
C THR A 71 -10.16 -8.40 -14.79
N GLY A 72 -10.85 -9.19 -13.99
CA GLY A 72 -10.24 -10.18 -13.10
C GLY A 72 -11.10 -10.42 -11.87
N ASP A 73 -10.56 -11.13 -10.90
CA ASP A 73 -11.23 -11.37 -9.62
C ASP A 73 -10.52 -10.60 -8.50
N PHE A 74 -11.22 -10.28 -7.43
CA PHE A 74 -10.58 -9.70 -6.25
C PHE A 74 -9.70 -10.72 -5.51
N PRO A 75 -8.61 -10.30 -4.86
CA PRO A 75 -8.03 -11.07 -3.77
C PRO A 75 -9.09 -11.38 -2.70
N CYS A 76 -9.14 -12.61 -2.20
CA CYS A 76 -10.26 -13.05 -1.36
C CYS A 76 -10.41 -12.29 -0.03
N ASP A 77 -9.31 -11.83 0.54
CA ASP A 77 -9.30 -10.97 1.71
C ASP A 77 -9.85 -9.57 1.41
N VAL A 78 -9.47 -8.98 0.27
CA VAL A 78 -10.02 -7.72 -0.23
C VAL A 78 -11.53 -7.86 -0.49
N PHE A 79 -11.95 -8.94 -1.14
CA PHE A 79 -13.37 -9.20 -1.40
C PHE A 79 -14.18 -9.30 -0.10
N ALA A 80 -13.64 -9.96 0.92
CA ALA A 80 -14.31 -10.06 2.22
C ALA A 80 -14.50 -8.67 2.88
N VAL A 81 -13.52 -7.78 2.76
CA VAL A 81 -13.61 -6.38 3.23
C VAL A 81 -14.67 -5.61 2.45
N LEU A 82 -14.66 -5.69 1.11
CA LEU A 82 -15.64 -5.02 0.25
C LEU A 82 -17.06 -5.52 0.53
N GLN A 83 -17.24 -6.83 0.66
CA GLN A 83 -18.53 -7.44 0.98
C GLN A 83 -19.07 -6.97 2.34
N THR A 84 -18.20 -6.90 3.34
CA THR A 84 -18.59 -6.53 4.71
C THR A 84 -18.94 -5.05 4.83
N HIS A 85 -18.15 -4.16 4.22
CA HIS A 85 -18.20 -2.72 4.50
C HIS A 85 -18.73 -1.86 3.35
N CYS A 86 -18.68 -2.36 2.11
CA CYS A 86 -18.99 -1.56 0.91
C CYS A 86 -20.26 -2.03 0.20
N HIS A 87 -20.44 -3.35 0.01
CA HIS A 87 -21.54 -3.92 -0.78
C HIS A 87 -22.93 -3.68 -0.18
N GLY A 88 -23.03 -3.32 1.11
CA GLY A 88 -24.32 -2.94 1.70
C GLY A 88 -24.98 -1.72 1.02
N CYS A 89 -24.17 -0.77 0.56
CA CYS A 89 -24.65 0.45 -0.10
C CYS A 89 -24.31 0.47 -1.60
N HIS A 90 -23.14 -0.04 -1.99
CA HIS A 90 -22.68 -0.07 -3.37
C HIS A 90 -23.20 -1.29 -4.15
N GLN A 91 -24.53 -1.39 -4.25
CA GLN A 91 -25.24 -2.45 -4.96
C GLN A 91 -25.63 -2.02 -6.39
N SER A 92 -26.33 -2.92 -7.10
CA SER A 92 -27.03 -2.62 -8.34
C SER A 92 -28.52 -2.98 -8.20
N PRO A 93 -29.43 -1.99 -8.03
CA PRO A 93 -29.18 -0.54 -7.97
C PRO A 93 -28.50 -0.08 -6.67
N PRO A 94 -27.76 1.05 -6.68
CA PRO A 94 -27.13 1.58 -5.46
C PRO A 94 -28.15 1.98 -4.40
N LEU A 95 -27.76 1.84 -3.12
CA LEU A 95 -28.57 2.17 -1.95
C LEU A 95 -27.89 3.28 -1.12
N SER A 96 -28.66 3.90 -0.22
CA SER A 96 -28.14 4.85 0.78
C SER A 96 -27.32 6.02 0.20
N GLY A 97 -27.62 6.42 -1.03
CA GLY A 97 -26.93 7.53 -1.71
C GLY A 97 -25.58 7.16 -2.33
N ALA A 98 -25.20 5.88 -2.37
CA ALA A 98 -24.06 5.44 -3.15
C ALA A 98 -24.26 5.77 -4.65
N PRO A 99 -23.25 6.29 -5.35
CA PRO A 99 -23.41 6.72 -6.74
C PRO A 99 -23.27 5.59 -7.79
N TYR A 100 -22.73 4.43 -7.42
CA TYR A 100 -22.46 3.31 -8.33
C TYR A 100 -22.29 1.98 -7.57
N SER A 101 -22.36 0.88 -8.32
CA SER A 101 -22.04 -0.49 -7.88
C SER A 101 -20.53 -0.67 -7.65
N LEU A 102 -20.17 -1.52 -6.69
CA LEU A 102 -18.81 -2.01 -6.45
C LEU A 102 -18.82 -3.53 -6.24
N LEU A 103 -19.75 -4.23 -6.89
CA LEU A 103 -19.96 -5.66 -6.67
C LEU A 103 -18.95 -6.53 -7.42
N THR A 104 -18.39 -6.01 -8.52
CA THR A 104 -17.38 -6.71 -9.32
C THR A 104 -16.04 -5.98 -9.37
N TYR A 105 -14.99 -6.69 -9.74
CA TYR A 105 -13.67 -6.11 -9.95
C TYR A 105 -13.71 -5.03 -11.02
N GLU A 106 -14.42 -5.27 -12.13
CA GLU A 106 -14.61 -4.30 -13.22
C GLU A 106 -15.27 -3.02 -12.74
N ASP A 107 -16.21 -3.10 -11.78
CA ASP A 107 -16.83 -1.90 -11.19
C ASP A 107 -15.77 -0.97 -10.58
N THR A 108 -14.66 -1.50 -10.05
CA THR A 108 -13.56 -0.68 -9.49
C THR A 108 -12.67 -0.06 -10.57
N ARG A 109 -12.69 -0.62 -11.78
CA ARG A 109 -11.91 -0.15 -12.94
C ARG A 109 -12.61 0.95 -13.70
N GLU A 110 -13.93 1.01 -13.65
CA GLU A 110 -14.70 2.06 -14.30
C GLU A 110 -14.33 3.46 -13.80
N LEU A 111 -14.55 4.46 -14.66
CA LEU A 111 -14.33 5.85 -14.28
C LEU A 111 -15.38 6.33 -13.27
N HIS A 112 -14.93 7.13 -12.31
CA HIS A 112 -15.77 7.90 -11.43
C HIS A 112 -16.39 9.06 -12.23
N GLY A 113 -17.72 9.04 -12.38
CA GLY A 113 -18.45 9.93 -13.30
C GLY A 113 -18.28 11.44 -13.06
N VAL A 114 -17.74 11.86 -11.91
CA VAL A 114 -17.49 13.28 -11.59
C VAL A 114 -16.02 13.69 -11.79
N THR A 115 -15.07 12.78 -11.57
CA THR A 115 -13.64 13.13 -11.47
C THR A 115 -12.79 12.52 -12.58
N THR A 116 -13.39 11.72 -13.45
CA THR A 116 -12.74 10.95 -14.53
C THR A 116 -11.56 10.08 -14.07
N LYS A 117 -11.38 9.89 -12.76
CA LYS A 117 -10.41 8.96 -12.18
C LYS A 117 -11.04 7.56 -12.15
N PRO A 118 -10.27 6.47 -12.31
CA PRO A 118 -10.77 5.14 -12.01
C PRO A 118 -11.32 5.07 -10.57
N ARG A 119 -12.39 4.30 -10.36
CA ARG A 119 -13.06 4.22 -9.06
C ARG A 119 -12.15 3.71 -7.95
N PHE A 120 -11.22 2.79 -8.22
CA PHE A 120 -10.24 2.35 -7.21
C PHE A 120 -9.39 3.51 -6.66
N VAL A 121 -8.99 4.46 -7.52
CA VAL A 121 -8.26 5.67 -7.07
C VAL A 121 -9.15 6.49 -6.15
N ARG A 122 -10.42 6.65 -6.50
CA ARG A 122 -11.38 7.37 -5.65
C ARG A 122 -11.65 6.62 -4.34
N MET A 123 -11.71 5.29 -4.35
CA MET A 123 -11.87 4.46 -3.16
C MET A 123 -10.74 4.73 -2.17
N ALA A 124 -9.49 4.80 -2.62
CA ALA A 124 -8.34 5.09 -1.76
C ALA A 124 -8.52 6.43 -1.04
N GLU A 125 -8.85 7.50 -1.78
CA GLU A 125 -9.05 8.84 -1.23
C GLU A 125 -10.15 8.89 -0.14
N VAL A 126 -11.30 8.22 -0.37
CA VAL A 126 -12.44 8.29 0.56
C VAL A 126 -12.28 7.36 1.75
N VAL A 127 -11.57 6.24 1.59
CA VAL A 127 -11.25 5.32 2.68
C VAL A 127 -10.16 5.91 3.57
N GLU A 128 -9.09 6.45 2.97
CA GLU A 128 -7.98 7.06 3.69
C GLU A 128 -8.48 8.22 4.57
N SER A 129 -9.27 9.12 3.99
CA SER A 129 -9.89 10.25 4.71
C SER A 129 -10.96 9.87 5.72
N GLY A 130 -11.41 8.61 5.74
CA GLY A 130 -12.50 8.14 6.59
C GLY A 130 -13.89 8.67 6.19
N PHE A 131 -14.03 9.21 4.97
CA PHE A 131 -15.31 9.66 4.44
C PHE A 131 -16.25 8.49 4.14
N MET A 132 -15.70 7.35 3.71
CA MET A 132 -16.46 6.13 3.46
C MET A 132 -16.05 5.00 4.41
N PRO A 133 -17.00 4.16 4.83
CA PRO A 133 -18.44 4.22 4.53
C PRO A 133 -19.17 5.33 5.31
N LEU A 134 -20.23 5.89 4.72
CA LEU A 134 -21.09 6.84 5.43
C LEU A 134 -21.80 6.11 6.60
N MET A 135 -21.81 6.72 7.78
CA MET A 135 -22.50 6.21 8.98
C MET A 135 -21.93 4.92 9.59
N ALA A 136 -20.79 4.44 9.10
CA ALA A 136 -20.09 3.29 9.66
C ALA A 136 -18.58 3.58 9.75
N THR A 137 -17.84 2.66 10.37
CA THR A 137 -16.39 2.75 10.50
C THR A 137 -15.80 1.41 10.12
N ILE A 138 -14.76 1.44 9.29
CA ILE A 138 -13.99 0.25 8.93
C ILE A 138 -13.01 -0.04 10.08
N PRO A 139 -12.91 -1.27 10.58
CA PRO A 139 -11.85 -1.67 11.50
C PRO A 139 -10.46 -1.35 10.90
N GLU A 140 -9.51 -0.95 11.73
CA GLU A 140 -8.19 -0.48 11.24
C GLU A 140 -7.46 -1.54 10.40
N ALA A 141 -7.56 -2.82 10.78
CA ALA A 141 -6.96 -3.93 10.03
C ALA A 141 -7.55 -4.06 8.61
N ASP A 142 -8.87 -3.97 8.48
CA ASP A 142 -9.58 -4.05 7.20
C ASP A 142 -9.30 -2.81 6.35
N LYS A 143 -9.24 -1.63 6.98
CA LYS A 143 -8.86 -0.37 6.32
C LYS A 143 -7.47 -0.47 5.73
N GLN A 144 -6.49 -0.93 6.51
CA GLN A 144 -5.12 -1.07 6.05
C GLN A 144 -5.01 -2.09 4.91
N LEU A 145 -5.66 -3.25 5.05
CA LEU A 145 -5.69 -4.27 3.99
C LEU A 145 -6.23 -3.71 2.67
N LEU A 146 -7.32 -2.94 2.73
CA LEU A 146 -7.92 -2.32 1.55
C LEU A 146 -7.00 -1.25 0.95
N LEU A 147 -6.39 -0.40 1.77
CA LEU A 147 -5.47 0.65 1.30
C LEU A 147 -4.20 0.06 0.70
N ASP A 148 -3.66 -1.02 1.27
CA ASP A 148 -2.50 -1.73 0.74
C ASP A 148 -2.82 -2.26 -0.65
N TRP A 149 -3.96 -2.94 -0.84
CA TRP A 149 -4.38 -3.39 -2.16
C TRP A 149 -4.57 -2.22 -3.14
N LEU A 150 -5.25 -1.14 -2.74
CA LEU A 150 -5.45 0.03 -3.59
C LEU A 150 -4.12 0.72 -3.99
N SER A 151 -3.10 0.67 -3.13
CA SER A 151 -1.76 1.20 -3.42
C SER A 151 -1.02 0.38 -4.49
N THR A 152 -1.39 -0.88 -4.68
CA THR A 152 -0.89 -1.74 -5.77
C THR A 152 -1.61 -1.52 -7.10
N CYS A 153 -2.28 -0.38 -7.28
CA CYS A 153 -3.24 -0.16 -8.37
C CYS A 153 -4.47 -1.07 -8.30
N GLY A 154 -4.71 -1.73 -7.18
CA GLY A 154 -5.77 -2.70 -7.01
C GLY A 154 -5.68 -3.84 -8.03
N LEU A 155 -4.51 -4.48 -8.13
CA LEU A 155 -4.29 -5.63 -9.01
C LEU A 155 -5.31 -6.75 -8.74
N PRO A 156 -5.74 -7.48 -9.78
CA PRO A 156 -6.60 -8.64 -9.59
C PRO A 156 -5.81 -9.76 -8.92
N ALA A 157 -6.53 -10.71 -8.33
CA ALA A 157 -5.93 -11.98 -7.94
C ALA A 157 -5.41 -12.71 -9.19
N PRO A 158 -4.37 -13.56 -9.06
CA PRO A 158 -3.96 -14.38 -10.18
C PRO A 158 -5.08 -15.37 -10.55
N ASP A 159 -5.10 -15.76 -11.82
CA ASP A 159 -6.18 -16.58 -12.41
C ASP A 159 -6.57 -17.79 -11.54
N GLY A 160 -7.86 -17.88 -11.22
CA GLY A 160 -8.42 -18.98 -10.43
C GLY A 160 -8.10 -18.95 -8.93
N MET A 161 -7.49 -17.88 -8.42
CA MET A 161 -7.21 -17.68 -6.99
C MET A 161 -7.99 -16.50 -6.38
N GLY A 162 -8.80 -15.81 -7.16
CA GLY A 162 -9.63 -14.72 -6.67
C GLY A 162 -10.99 -15.18 -6.13
N CYS A 163 -11.67 -14.22 -5.53
CA CYS A 163 -13.03 -14.35 -5.05
C CYS A 163 -13.90 -13.27 -5.67
N GLU A 164 -15.00 -13.70 -6.27
CA GLU A 164 -16.14 -12.89 -6.70
C GLU A 164 -17.35 -13.79 -6.98
#